data_AF-A0A3M8BYW1-F1
#
_entry.id   AF-A0A3M8BYW1-F1
#
_cell.length_a   1.000
_cell.length_b   1.000
_cell.length_c   1.000
_cell.angle_alpha   90.00
_cell.angle_beta   90.00
_cell.angle_gamma   90.00
#
_symmetry.space_group_name_H-M   'P 1'
#
loop_
_entity.id
_entity.type
_entity.pdbx_description
1 polymer ?
#
loop_
_entity_poly.entity_id
_entity_poly.type
_entity_poly.pdbx_seq_one_letter_code
_entity_poly.pdbx_strand_id
1 'polypeptide(L)'
;MNHNGILLGKRHFLYSSAPVVEVEGWTFTIAPGFKIIAGGSANPLQTLISIYRESEKVAQLYLNHRRCDSDVTVHAVSSDLLLEIAPATRRVCVEEKL
;
A
#
# COMPACT_ATOMS: atom_id res chain seq x y z
N MET A 1 6.70 9.10 16.62
CA MET A 1 6.69 8.91 15.16
C MET A 1 7.73 7.85 14.81
N ASN A 2 7.32 6.60 14.59
CA ASN A 2 8.25 5.52 14.24
C ASN A 2 8.57 5.59 12.75
N HIS A 3 9.81 5.93 12.42
CA HIS A 3 10.28 6.08 11.05
C HIS A 3 10.66 4.70 10.51
N ASN A 4 9.68 3.92 10.06
CA ASN A 4 9.91 2.62 9.42
C ASN A 4 10.30 2.79 7.94
N GLY A 5 11.24 3.70 7.66
CA GLY A 5 11.75 3.96 6.33
C GLY A 5 12.92 3.03 6.02
N ILE A 6 12.83 2.29 4.92
CA ILE A 6 13.94 1.54 4.36
C ILE A 6 14.51 2.36 3.19
N LEU A 7 15.81 2.63 3.23
CA LEU A 7 16.51 3.26 2.12
C LEU A 7 17.19 2.17 1.27
N LEU A 8 16.79 2.04 0.01
CA LEU A 8 17.46 1.16 -0.96
C LEU A 8 17.99 2.02 -2.11
N GLY A 9 19.31 2.25 -2.10
CA GLY A 9 19.93 3.24 -2.98
C GLY A 9 19.44 4.66 -2.67
N LYS A 10 18.84 5.32 -3.66
CA LYS A 10 18.22 6.67 -3.51
C LYS A 10 16.71 6.62 -3.31
N ARG A 11 16.12 5.42 -3.22
CA ARG A 11 14.67 5.24 -3.15
C ARG A 11 14.25 5.01 -1.72
N HIS A 12 13.25 5.79 -1.29
CA HIS A 12 12.59 5.59 -0.02
C HIS A 12 11.50 4.54 -0.16
N PHE A 13 11.51 3.60 0.78
CA PHE A 13 10.47 2.63 0.96
C PHE A 13 9.89 2.82 2.36
N LEU A 14 8.58 2.79 2.44
CA LEU A 14 7.86 2.64 3.68
C LEU A 14 7.61 1.15 3.90
N TYR A 15 7.98 0.64 5.06
CA TYR A 15 7.58 -0.68 5.53
C TYR A 15 6.67 -0.51 6.75
N SER A 16 5.54 -1.19 6.79
CA SER A 16 4.67 -1.15 7.97
C SER A 16 3.92 -2.47 8.16
N SER A 17 3.90 -2.93 9.41
CA SER A 17 2.98 -3.95 9.91
C SER A 17 1.97 -3.36 10.90
N ALA A 18 1.87 -2.03 10.97
CA ALA A 18 0.91 -1.36 11.82
C ALA A 18 -0.50 -1.49 11.22
N PRO A 19 -1.56 -1.66 12.05
CA PRO A 19 -2.93 -1.82 11.55
C PRO A 19 -3.43 -0.66 10.71
N VAL A 20 -2.89 0.54 10.93
CA VAL A 20 -3.18 1.73 10.15
C VAL A 20 -1.88 2.36 9.70
N VAL A 21 -1.76 2.66 8.41
CA VAL A 21 -0.60 3.33 7.84
C VAL A 21 -1.04 4.35 6.79
N GLU A 22 -0.40 5.52 6.81
CA GLU A 22 -0.60 6.54 5.79
C GLU A 22 0.48 6.40 4.70
N VAL A 23 0.04 6.40 3.44
CA VAL A 23 0.90 6.35 2.26
C VAL A 23 0.47 7.46 1.32
N GLU A 24 1.27 8.52 1.21
CA GLU A 24 1.02 9.63 0.27
C GLU A 24 -0.42 10.20 0.35
N GLY A 25 -0.92 10.39 1.58
CA GLY A 25 -2.27 10.91 1.85
C GLY A 25 -3.41 9.89 1.72
N TRP A 26 -3.12 8.62 1.45
CA TRP A 26 -4.07 7.51 1.54
C TRP A 26 -3.91 6.77 2.86
N THR A 27 -5.02 6.46 3.51
CA THR A 27 -5.04 5.64 4.73
C THR A 27 -5.30 4.19 4.39
N PHE A 28 -4.34 3.33 4.74
CA PHE A 28 -4.46 1.88 4.63
C PHE A 28 -4.78 1.31 6.00
N THR A 29 -5.87 0.56 6.07
CA THR A 29 -6.19 -0.28 7.23
C THR A 29 -5.93 -1.72 6.85
N ILE A 30 -5.04 -2.39 7.60
CA ILE A 30 -4.64 -3.77 7.32
C ILE A 30 -4.96 -4.67 8.49
N ALA A 31 -5.57 -5.81 8.19
CA ALA A 31 -5.80 -6.86 9.18
C ALA A 31 -4.46 -7.39 9.75
N PRO A 32 -4.46 -7.97 10.96
CA PRO A 32 -3.28 -8.61 11.53
C PRO A 32 -2.68 -9.66 10.59
N GLY A 33 -1.34 -9.79 10.59
CA GLY A 33 -0.63 -10.76 9.75
C GLY A 33 -0.20 -10.22 8.38
N PHE A 34 -0.78 -9.10 7.93
CA PHE A 34 -0.35 -8.40 6.72
C PHE A 34 0.74 -7.36 6.98
N LYS A 35 1.51 -7.07 5.93
CA LYS A 35 2.56 -6.05 5.91
C LYS A 35 2.42 -5.25 4.62
N ILE A 36 2.60 -3.94 4.69
CA ILE A 36 2.67 -3.06 3.53
C ILE A 36 4.12 -2.65 3.29
N ILE A 37 4.53 -2.71 2.02
CA ILE A 37 5.73 -2.07 1.51
C ILE A 37 5.29 -1.08 0.43
N ALA A 38 5.50 0.21 0.64
CA ALA A 38 5.18 1.26 -0.32
C ALA A 38 6.44 1.99 -0.79
N GLY A 39 6.51 2.36 -2.06
CA GLY A 39 7.65 3.02 -2.69
C GLY A 39 8.26 2.19 -3.81
N GLY A 40 9.50 2.52 -4.21
CA GLY A 40 10.26 1.71 -5.16
C GLY A 40 9.89 1.78 -6.63
N SER A 41 8.85 2.53 -7.00
CA SER A 41 8.51 2.79 -8.40
C SER A 41 9.66 3.50 -9.11
N ALA A 42 9.94 3.09 -10.36
CA ALA A 42 10.86 3.81 -11.24
C ALA A 42 10.21 5.08 -11.83
N ASN A 43 8.87 5.12 -11.86
CA ASN A 43 8.10 6.26 -12.32
C ASN A 43 7.80 7.19 -11.15
N PRO A 44 8.28 8.45 -11.16
CA PRO A 44 8.04 9.41 -10.07
C PRO A 44 6.56 9.81 -9.92
N LEU A 45 5.72 9.55 -10.93
CA LEU A 45 4.28 9.79 -10.87
C LEU A 45 3.51 8.61 -10.27
N GLN A 46 4.20 7.59 -9.77
CA GLN A 46 3.58 6.40 -9.21
C GLN A 46 4.25 5.97 -7.92
N THR A 47 3.47 5.57 -6.93
CA THR A 47 3.96 4.84 -5.76
C THR A 47 3.45 3.40 -5.85
N LEU A 48 4.37 2.44 -5.95
CA LEU A 48 4.04 1.01 -5.88
C LEU A 48 3.75 0.66 -4.42
N ILE A 49 2.65 -0.06 -4.19
CA ILE A 49 2.26 -0.57 -2.89
C ILE A 49 2.11 -2.08 -3.02
N SER A 50 2.91 -2.81 -2.26
CA SER A 50 2.89 -4.28 -2.21
C SER A 50 2.44 -4.72 -0.82
N ILE A 51 1.46 -5.62 -0.78
CA ILE A 51 0.91 -6.17 0.44
C ILE A 51 1.38 -7.61 0.55
N TYR A 52 1.91 -7.95 1.72
CA TYR A 52 2.46 -9.25 2.01
C TYR A 52 1.73 -9.91 3.18
N ARG A 53 1.52 -11.22 3.08
CA ARG A 53 1.25 -12.10 4.22
C ARG A 53 2.50 -12.95 4.41
N GLU A 54 3.10 -12.87 5.59
CA GLU A 54 4.43 -13.45 5.84
C GLU A 54 5.51 -12.98 4.85
N SER A 55 5.83 -13.81 3.85
CA SER A 55 6.77 -13.58 2.74
C SER A 55 6.10 -13.59 1.35
N GLU A 56 4.81 -13.94 1.29
CA GLU A 56 4.03 -14.01 0.05
C GLU A 56 3.42 -12.64 -0.27
N LYS A 57 3.62 -12.16 -1.51
CA LYS A 57 2.94 -10.95 -1.99
C LYS A 57 1.51 -11.31 -2.41
N VAL A 58 0.55 -10.86 -1.62
CA VAL A 58 -0.89 -11.17 -1.79
C VAL A 58 -1.66 -10.08 -2.50
N ALA A 59 -1.14 -8.85 -2.58
CA ALA A 59 -1.73 -7.80 -3.41
C ALA A 59 -0.68 -6.80 -3.89
N GLN A 60 -0.99 -6.16 -5.01
CA GLN A 60 -0.20 -5.08 -5.58
C GLN A 60 -1.10 -3.97 -6.12
N LEU A 61 -0.79 -2.74 -5.70
CA LEU A 61 -1.50 -1.52 -6.02
C LEU A 61 -0.51 -0.47 -6.52
N TYR A 62 -1.02 0.54 -7.23
CA TYR A 62 -0.29 1.78 -7.46
C TYR A 62 -1.14 2.97 -7.02
N LEU A 63 -0.50 3.93 -6.37
CA LEU A 63 -1.00 5.30 -6.32
C LEU A 63 -0.47 6.05 -7.52
N ASN A 64 -1.36 6.51 -8.38
CA ASN A 64 -1.02 7.32 -9.54
C ASN A 64 -1.21 8.80 -9.19
N HIS A 65 -0.11 9.54 -9.14
CA HIS A 65 -0.09 10.94 -8.76
C HIS A 65 -0.49 11.83 -9.94
N ARG A 66 -1.49 12.66 -9.72
CA ARG A 66 -1.90 13.78 -10.59
C ARG A 66 -1.58 15.10 -9.89
N ARG A 67 -1.68 16.23 -10.61
CA ARG A 67 -1.27 17.55 -10.08
C ARG A 67 -1.80 17.90 -8.69
N CYS A 68 -3.02 17.46 -8.35
CA CYS A 68 -3.66 17.81 -7.07
C CYS A 68 -4.34 16.61 -6.39
N ASP A 69 -4.12 15.40 -6.90
CA ASP A 69 -4.83 14.21 -6.42
C ASP A 69 -4.03 12.94 -6.70
N SER A 70 -4.45 11.82 -6.13
CA SER A 70 -3.89 10.52 -6.46
C SER A 70 -4.99 9.46 -6.54
N ASP A 71 -4.90 8.60 -7.56
CA ASP A 71 -5.85 7.49 -7.76
C ASP A 71 -5.20 6.16 -7.40
N VAL A 72 -5.94 5.26 -6.76
CA VAL A 72 -5.52 3.87 -6.57
C VAL A 72 -5.85 3.05 -7.81
N THR A 73 -4.89 2.29 -8.29
CA THR A 73 -5.10 1.24 -9.30
C THR A 73 -4.68 -0.11 -8.72
N VAL A 74 -5.58 -1.09 -8.81
CA VAL A 74 -5.30 -2.48 -8.42
C VAL A 74 -4.64 -3.19 -9.60
N HIS A 75 -3.48 -3.77 -9.38
CA HIS A 75 -2.79 -4.58 -10.39
C HIS A 75 -2.97 -6.07 -10.16
N ALA A 76 -2.92 -6.50 -8.91
CA ALA A 76 -3.12 -7.88 -8.53
C ALA A 76 -3.70 -7.95 -7.12
N VAL A 77 -4.57 -8.92 -6.89
CA VAL A 77 -5.09 -9.26 -5.57
C VAL A 77 -5.31 -10.76 -5.52
N SER A 78 -4.84 -11.39 -4.45
CA SER A 78 -5.05 -12.81 -4.20
C SER A 78 -6.53 -13.09 -3.96
N SER A 79 -6.98 -14.27 -4.37
CA SER A 79 -8.40 -14.64 -4.33
C SER A 79 -8.96 -14.74 -2.91
N ASP A 80 -8.12 -15.02 -1.93
CA ASP A 80 -8.44 -15.15 -0.51
C ASP A 80 -8.45 -13.80 0.24
N LEU A 81 -8.23 -12.69 -0.47
CA LEU A 81 -8.13 -11.36 0.12
C LEU A 81 -9.35 -10.50 -0.26
N LEU A 82 -9.92 -9.82 0.73
CA LEU A 82 -10.91 -8.77 0.54
C LEU A 82 -10.20 -7.41 0.53
N LEU A 83 -10.35 -6.69 -0.58
CA LEU A 83 -9.77 -5.37 -0.76
C LEU A 83 -10.88 -4.37 -1.03
N GLU A 84 -11.13 -3.48 -0.07
CA GLU A 84 -12.09 -2.41 -0.21
C GLU A 84 -11.38 -1.09 -0.47
N ILE A 85 -11.87 -0.33 -1.45
CA ILE A 85 -11.28 0.96 -1.83
C ILE A 85 -12.39 2.01 -1.79
N ALA A 86 -12.19 3.04 -0.99
CA ALA A 86 -13.08 4.19 -0.88
C ALA A 86 -12.34 5.47 -1.32
N PRO A 87 -12.35 5.81 -2.62
CA PRO A 87 -11.58 6.94 -3.15
C PRO A 87 -11.99 8.29 -2.55
N ALA A 88 -13.28 8.50 -2.29
CA ALA A 88 -13.80 9.75 -1.75
C ALA A 88 -13.21 10.10 -0.37
N THR A 89 -12.81 9.10 0.41
CA THR A 89 -12.16 9.28 1.72
C THR A 89 -10.69 8.88 1.72
N ARG A 90 -10.14 8.53 0.54
CA ARG A 90 -8.77 8.04 0.34
C ARG A 90 -8.42 6.89 1.27
N ARG A 91 -9.33 5.91 1.39
CA ARG A 91 -9.15 4.72 2.24
C ARG A 91 -9.01 3.44 1.42
N VAL A 92 -8.15 2.56 1.91
CA VAL A 92 -8.03 1.17 1.47
C VAL A 92 -8.09 0.26 2.69
N CYS A 93 -8.95 -0.74 2.68
CA CYS A 93 -9.02 -1.77 3.71
C CYS A 93 -8.61 -3.13 3.12
N VAL A 94 -7.83 -3.89 3.89
CA VAL A 94 -7.23 -5.16 3.49
C VAL A 94 -7.56 -6.19 4.56
N GLU A 95 -8.34 -7.19 4.20
CA GLU A 95 -8.82 -8.23 5.11
C GLU A 95 -8.75 -9.62 4.45
N GLU A 96 -8.77 -10.68 5.25
CA GLU A 96 -8.98 -12.03 4.74
C GLU A 96 -10.45 -12.25 4.42
N LYS A 97 -10.73 -12.99 3.34
CA LYS A 97 -12.09 -13.49 3.10
C LYS A 97 -12.37 -14.65 4.06
N LEU A 98 -13.49 -14.54 4.77
CA LEU A 98 -14.08 -15.62 5.57
C LEU A 98 -14.77 -16.67 4.69
#